data_AF-A0A6I5RV49-F1
#
_entry.id   AF-A0A6I5RV49-F1
#
_cell.length_a   1.000
_cell.length_b   1.000
_cell.length_c   1.000
_cell.angle_alpha   90.00
_cell.angle_beta   90.00
_cell.angle_gamma   90.00
#
_symmetry.space_group_name_H-M   'P 1'
#
loop_
_entity.id
_entity.type
_entity.pdbx_description
1 polymer ?
#
loop_
_entity_poly.entity_id
_entity_poly.type
_entity_poly.pdbx_seq_one_letter_code
_entity_poly.pdbx_strand_id
1 'polypeptide(L)'
;MNAIDYQSFAAAWEDRATIRTRPRRTLENDSRLIFPLSRQPLVLGATFTQQCSHLRDFVLVQSLYKFINDVVIFETEIVDRTARAIAKNRFAIRFPFACRYDAMTVVVDEDYHALVAMDFMQQTVALTGIKPIDLPNEIELSRAIPAALALVPEHLRDALELICVAIA
;
A
#
# COMPACT_ATOMS: atom_id res chain seq x y z
N MET A 1 14.36 -17.95 16.90
CA MET A 1 14.51 -18.46 15.53
C MET A 1 15.77 -17.84 14.96
N ASN A 2 16.77 -18.63 14.61
CA ASN A 2 17.90 -18.11 13.85
C ASN A 2 17.50 -18.04 12.38
N ALA A 3 18.09 -17.13 11.58
CA ALA A 3 17.79 -17.03 10.15
C ALA A 3 18.02 -18.34 9.37
N ILE A 4 18.78 -19.28 9.93
CA ILE A 4 19.06 -20.62 9.38
C ILE A 4 17.86 -21.58 9.45
N ASP A 5 16.86 -21.29 10.28
CA ASP A 5 15.64 -22.11 10.41
C ASP A 5 14.50 -21.60 9.49
N TYR A 6 14.82 -20.74 8.52
CA TYR A 6 13.83 -20.14 7.63
C TYR A 6 13.10 -21.20 6.80
N GLN A 7 11.78 -21.25 6.94
CA GLN A 7 10.90 -22.07 6.11
C GLN A 7 10.31 -21.20 5.01
N SER A 8 10.61 -21.57 3.76
CA SER A 8 10.07 -20.85 2.61
C SER A 8 8.58 -21.11 2.43
N PHE A 9 7.86 -20.07 2.01
CA PHE A 9 6.44 -20.13 1.66
C PHE A 9 6.21 -20.14 0.14
N ALA A 10 7.27 -20.26 -0.68
CA ALA A 10 7.20 -20.21 -2.14
C ALA A 10 6.12 -21.11 -2.76
N ALA A 11 6.01 -22.37 -2.33
CA ALA A 11 5.01 -23.29 -2.85
C ALA A 11 3.57 -22.80 -2.56
N ALA A 12 3.34 -22.29 -1.34
CA ALA A 12 2.04 -21.72 -0.99
C ALA A 12 1.75 -20.42 -1.76
N TRP A 13 2.77 -19.63 -2.08
CA TRP A 13 2.63 -18.44 -2.92
C TRP A 13 2.24 -18.81 -4.36
N GLU A 14 2.91 -19.78 -4.97
CA GLU A 14 2.57 -20.27 -6.32
C GLU A 14 1.09 -20.70 -6.43
N ASP A 15 0.57 -21.35 -5.38
CA ASP A 15 -0.80 -21.88 -5.34
C ASP A 15 -1.88 -20.83 -4.99
N ARG A 16 -1.51 -19.69 -4.40
CA ARG A 16 -2.48 -18.78 -3.75
C ARG A 16 -2.34 -17.30 -4.09
N ALA A 17 -1.21 -16.87 -4.64
CA ALA A 17 -0.97 -15.46 -4.94
C ALA A 17 -2.10 -14.89 -5.80
N THR A 18 -2.57 -13.69 -5.47
CA THR A 18 -3.71 -13.07 -6.16
C THR A 18 -3.41 -12.89 -7.64
N ILE A 19 -2.19 -12.43 -7.98
CA ILE A 19 -1.71 -12.27 -9.36
C ILE A 19 -1.79 -13.56 -10.19
N ARG A 20 -1.69 -14.73 -9.55
CA ARG A 20 -1.70 -16.04 -10.21
C ARG A 20 -3.08 -16.66 -10.31
N THR A 21 -3.93 -16.43 -9.30
CA THR A 21 -5.12 -17.26 -9.09
C THR A 21 -6.44 -16.50 -9.24
N ARG A 22 -6.42 -15.17 -9.18
CA ARG A 22 -7.64 -14.36 -9.19
C ARG A 22 -7.77 -13.62 -10.52
N PRO A 23 -9.01 -13.49 -11.05
CA PRO A 23 -9.25 -12.64 -12.19
C PRO A 23 -9.00 -11.17 -11.82
N ARG A 24 -8.88 -10.32 -12.85
CA ARG A 24 -8.87 -8.87 -12.69
C ARG A 24 -10.02 -8.43 -11.78
N ARG A 25 -9.71 -7.57 -10.81
CA ARG A 25 -10.72 -6.99 -9.93
C ARG A 25 -11.45 -5.86 -10.65
N THR A 26 -12.78 -5.89 -10.58
CA THR A 26 -13.65 -4.88 -11.19
C THR A 26 -14.42 -4.16 -10.10
N LEU A 27 -14.51 -2.84 -10.20
CA LEU A 27 -15.34 -2.00 -9.34
C LEU A 27 -16.81 -2.23 -9.70
N GLU A 28 -17.57 -2.65 -8.70
CA GLU A 28 -19.00 -2.90 -8.85
C GLU A 28 -19.82 -1.63 -8.58
N ASN A 29 -20.87 -1.41 -9.35
CA ASN A 29 -21.87 -0.38 -9.06
C ASN A 29 -23.05 -1.00 -8.32
N ASP A 30 -22.87 -1.25 -7.03
CA ASP A 30 -23.88 -1.86 -6.15
C ASP A 30 -24.79 -0.82 -5.46
N SER A 31 -24.78 0.44 -5.95
CA SER A 31 -25.47 1.59 -5.35
C SER A 31 -25.09 1.89 -3.89
N ARG A 32 -24.01 1.30 -3.37
CA ARG A 32 -23.46 1.64 -2.06
C ARG A 32 -22.53 2.84 -2.16
N LEU A 33 -22.13 3.33 -1.00
CA LEU A 33 -21.15 4.40 -0.92
C LEU A 33 -19.79 3.91 -1.43
N ILE A 34 -19.17 4.70 -2.30
CA ILE A 34 -17.88 4.40 -2.90
C ILE A 34 -16.71 4.44 -1.90
N PHE A 35 -16.92 5.14 -0.78
CA PHE A 35 -15.99 5.19 0.35
C PHE A 35 -16.78 5.21 1.68
N PRO A 36 -16.33 4.50 2.72
CA PRO A 36 -17.07 4.41 3.98
C PRO A 36 -17.10 5.74 4.73
N LEU A 37 -18.30 6.18 5.15
CA LEU A 37 -18.48 7.42 5.93
C LEU A 37 -17.65 7.43 7.22
N SER A 38 -17.51 6.27 7.87
CA SER A 38 -16.75 6.13 9.11
C SER A 38 -15.26 6.43 8.96
N ARG A 39 -14.73 6.45 7.73
CA ARG A 39 -13.34 6.82 7.42
C ARG A 39 -13.19 8.21 6.83
N GLN A 40 -14.27 8.99 6.75
CA GLN A 40 -14.22 10.37 6.30
C GLN A 40 -14.92 11.29 7.31
N PRO A 41 -14.22 11.72 8.38
CA PRO A 41 -14.80 12.56 9.43
C PRO A 41 -15.37 13.89 8.92
N LEU A 42 -14.82 14.43 7.81
CA LEU A 42 -15.28 15.72 7.26
C LEU A 42 -16.77 15.67 6.88
N VAL A 43 -17.22 14.58 6.23
CA VAL A 43 -18.62 14.47 5.78
C VAL A 43 -19.60 14.22 6.93
N LEU A 44 -19.10 13.86 8.11
CA LEU A 44 -19.88 13.65 9.32
C LEU A 44 -20.04 14.94 10.14
N GLY A 45 -19.30 16.00 9.82
CA GLY A 45 -19.34 17.26 10.55
C GLY A 45 -20.69 17.98 10.40
N ALA A 46 -21.13 18.65 11.47
CA ALA A 46 -22.37 19.44 11.46
C ALA A 46 -22.36 20.51 10.35
N THR A 47 -21.25 21.25 10.22
CA THR A 47 -21.07 22.26 9.17
C THR A 47 -21.19 21.65 7.78
N PHE A 48 -20.56 20.50 7.53
CA PHE A 48 -20.63 19.84 6.24
C PHE A 48 -22.05 19.37 5.94
N THR A 49 -22.72 18.76 6.91
CA THR A 49 -24.10 18.26 6.76
C THR A 49 -25.08 19.39 6.47
N GLN A 50 -24.90 20.56 7.10
CA GLN A 50 -25.79 21.70 6.94
C GLN A 50 -25.51 22.53 5.68
N GLN A 51 -24.24 22.71 5.32
CA GLN A 51 -23.82 23.68 4.30
C GLN A 51 -23.28 23.02 3.02
N CYS A 52 -22.82 21.77 3.08
CA CYS A 52 -22.07 21.12 2.02
C CYS A 52 -22.58 19.71 1.68
N SER A 53 -23.79 19.34 2.09
CA SER A 53 -24.35 17.98 1.88
C SER A 53 -24.36 17.56 0.40
N HIS A 54 -24.53 18.51 -0.51
CA HIS A 54 -24.45 18.32 -1.96
C HIS A 54 -23.06 17.90 -2.48
N LEU A 55 -21.99 18.10 -1.69
CA LEU A 55 -20.62 17.72 -2.03
C LEU A 55 -20.21 16.37 -1.43
N ARG A 56 -21.10 15.68 -0.71
CA ARG A 56 -20.76 14.44 0.01
C ARG A 56 -20.10 13.41 -0.90
N ASP A 57 -20.73 13.10 -2.02
CA ASP A 57 -20.26 12.04 -2.90
C ASP A 57 -18.92 12.42 -3.57
N PHE A 58 -18.74 13.70 -3.90
CA PHE A 58 -17.45 14.23 -4.35
C PHE A 58 -16.35 14.00 -3.31
N VAL A 59 -16.59 14.36 -2.04
CA VAL A 59 -15.61 14.17 -0.97
C VAL A 59 -15.30 12.69 -0.75
N LEU A 60 -16.30 11.81 -0.81
CA LEU A 60 -16.08 10.36 -0.68
C LEU A 60 -15.25 9.81 -1.83
N VAL A 61 -15.50 10.23 -3.08
CA VAL A 61 -14.67 9.86 -4.23
C VAL A 61 -13.23 10.35 -4.06
N GLN A 62 -13.01 11.61 -3.64
CA GLN A 62 -11.66 12.12 -3.39
C GLN A 62 -10.96 11.37 -2.24
N SER A 63 -11.72 10.93 -1.24
CA SER A 63 -11.18 10.11 -0.14
C SER A 63 -10.70 8.76 -0.63
N LEU A 64 -11.46 8.13 -1.54
CA LEU A 64 -11.04 6.90 -2.19
C LEU A 64 -9.78 7.13 -3.03
N TYR A 65 -9.68 8.22 -3.80
CA TYR A 65 -8.48 8.52 -4.57
C TYR A 65 -7.24 8.72 -3.70
N LYS A 66 -7.35 9.47 -2.59
CA LYS A 66 -6.26 9.62 -1.62
C LYS A 66 -5.87 8.25 -1.04
N PHE A 67 -6.84 7.44 -0.63
CA PHE A 67 -6.58 6.10 -0.10
C PHE A 67 -5.86 5.18 -1.11
N ILE A 68 -6.32 5.16 -2.36
CA ILE A 68 -5.67 4.38 -3.43
C ILE A 68 -4.24 4.87 -3.67
N ASN A 69 -4.05 6.19 -3.73
CA ASN A 69 -2.72 6.79 -3.91
C ASN A 69 -1.77 6.43 -2.78
N ASP A 70 -2.26 6.46 -1.53
CA ASP A 70 -1.47 6.06 -0.38
C ASP A 70 -1.02 4.60 -0.47
N VAL A 71 -1.93 3.70 -0.88
CA VAL A 71 -1.60 2.29 -1.10
C VAL A 71 -0.52 2.17 -2.17
N VAL A 72 -0.64 2.85 -3.31
CA VAL A 72 0.37 2.79 -4.38
C VAL A 72 1.75 3.23 -3.88
N ILE A 73 1.84 4.36 -3.15
CA ILE A 73 3.10 4.84 -2.58
C ILE A 73 3.63 3.84 -1.54
N PHE A 74 2.76 3.36 -0.65
CA PHE A 74 3.15 2.43 0.40
C PHE A 74 3.75 1.13 -0.18
N GLU A 75 3.04 0.51 -1.11
CA GLU A 75 3.47 -0.77 -1.69
C GLU A 75 4.76 -0.61 -2.51
N THR A 76 4.85 0.42 -3.36
CA THR A 76 5.96 0.54 -4.33
C THR A 76 7.21 1.24 -3.79
N GLU A 77 7.06 2.20 -2.87
CA GLU A 77 8.19 3.03 -2.42
C GLU A 77 8.71 2.62 -1.03
N ILE A 78 7.88 1.94 -0.24
CA ILE A 78 8.22 1.56 1.14
C ILE A 78 8.42 0.05 1.27
N VAL A 79 7.38 -0.74 0.98
CA VAL A 79 7.43 -2.20 1.14
C VAL A 79 8.35 -2.82 0.08
N ASP A 80 8.07 -2.54 -1.21
CA ASP A 80 8.83 -3.11 -2.33
C ASP A 80 10.31 -2.73 -2.25
N ARG A 81 10.63 -1.47 -1.92
CA ARG A 81 12.02 -1.02 -1.74
C ARG A 81 12.80 -1.90 -0.76
N THR A 82 12.18 -2.26 0.36
CA THR A 82 12.79 -3.10 1.40
C THR A 82 12.87 -4.57 0.95
N ALA A 83 11.78 -5.13 0.44
CA ALA A 83 11.73 -6.50 -0.06
C ALA A 83 12.77 -6.74 -1.18
N ARG A 84 12.88 -5.79 -2.10
CA ARG A 84 13.85 -5.80 -3.20
C ARG A 84 15.30 -5.68 -2.70
N ALA A 85 15.56 -4.90 -1.64
CA ALA A 85 16.87 -4.84 -1.01
C ALA A 85 17.27 -6.20 -0.40
N ILE A 86 16.35 -6.87 0.30
CA ILE A 86 16.54 -8.22 0.85
C ILE A 86 16.82 -9.21 -0.30
N ALA A 87 15.95 -9.28 -1.31
CA ALA A 87 16.07 -10.22 -2.41
C ALA A 87 17.42 -10.08 -3.15
N LYS A 88 17.86 -8.84 -3.37
CA LYS A 88 19.13 -8.52 -4.04
C LYS A 88 20.35 -8.58 -3.13
N ASN A 89 20.19 -9.00 -1.87
CA ASN A 89 21.26 -9.11 -0.87
C ASN A 89 22.00 -7.77 -0.66
N ARG A 90 21.24 -6.67 -0.62
CA ARG A 90 21.73 -5.29 -0.39
C ARG A 90 21.47 -4.78 1.02
N PHE A 91 20.94 -5.65 1.89
CA PHE A 91 20.71 -5.38 3.29
C PHE A 91 21.95 -5.71 4.12
N ALA A 92 22.20 -4.96 5.19
CA ALA A 92 23.31 -5.18 6.11
C ALA A 92 23.23 -6.57 6.78
N ILE A 93 22.01 -7.05 7.05
CA ILE A 93 21.74 -8.40 7.53
C ILE A 93 21.67 -9.36 6.34
N ARG A 94 22.46 -10.44 6.38
CA ARG A 94 22.44 -11.47 5.35
C ARG A 94 21.31 -12.47 5.58
N PHE A 95 20.47 -12.63 4.57
CA PHE A 95 19.38 -13.61 4.55
C PHE A 95 19.76 -14.84 3.72
N PRO A 96 19.32 -16.05 4.09
CA PRO A 96 19.46 -17.24 3.26
C PRO A 96 18.81 -17.05 1.89
N PHE A 97 19.27 -17.77 0.88
CA PHE A 97 18.73 -17.65 -0.47
C PHE A 97 17.22 -17.92 -0.54
N ALA A 98 16.71 -18.89 0.23
CA ALA A 98 15.28 -19.17 0.29
C ALA A 98 14.46 -17.94 0.73
N CYS A 99 14.91 -17.24 1.78
CA CYS A 99 14.26 -16.00 2.24
C CYS A 99 14.35 -14.87 1.20
N ARG A 100 15.48 -14.80 0.47
CA ARG A 100 15.66 -13.82 -0.60
C ARG A 100 14.78 -14.09 -1.82
N TYR A 101 14.56 -15.36 -2.15
CA TYR A 101 13.63 -15.78 -3.19
C TYR A 101 12.20 -15.41 -2.80
N ASP A 102 11.79 -15.72 -1.57
CA ASP A 102 10.48 -15.36 -1.04
C ASP A 102 10.28 -13.83 -0.95
N ALA A 103 11.34 -13.07 -0.63
CA ALA A 103 11.27 -11.61 -0.70
C ALA A 103 11.01 -11.10 -2.13
N MET A 104 11.46 -11.82 -3.17
CA MET A 104 11.13 -11.49 -4.56
C MET A 104 9.67 -11.81 -4.89
N THR A 105 9.05 -12.78 -4.23
CA THR A 105 7.61 -13.02 -4.43
C THR A 105 6.76 -11.91 -3.81
N VAL A 106 7.20 -11.34 -2.68
CA VAL A 106 6.60 -10.14 -2.07
C VAL A 106 6.65 -8.96 -3.05
N VAL A 107 7.82 -8.69 -3.66
CA VAL A 107 7.97 -7.66 -4.71
C VAL A 107 6.92 -7.81 -5.82
N VAL A 108 6.69 -9.03 -6.30
CA VAL A 108 5.70 -9.30 -7.35
C VAL A 108 4.28 -9.01 -6.88
N ASP A 109 3.94 -9.38 -5.64
CA ASP A 109 2.61 -9.12 -5.08
C ASP A 109 2.38 -7.62 -4.88
N GLU A 110 3.35 -6.86 -4.37
CA GLU A 110 3.19 -5.43 -4.13
C GLU A 110 3.10 -4.62 -5.43
N ASP A 111 3.91 -4.96 -6.43
CA ASP A 111 3.79 -4.38 -7.78
C ASP A 111 2.40 -4.68 -8.39
N TYR A 112 1.85 -5.87 -8.13
CA TYR A 112 0.48 -6.22 -8.58
C TYR A 112 -0.61 -5.50 -7.79
N HIS A 113 -0.46 -5.34 -6.46
CA HIS A 113 -1.39 -4.58 -5.63
C HIS A 113 -1.46 -3.12 -6.09
N ALA A 114 -0.31 -2.50 -6.36
CA ALA A 114 -0.25 -1.17 -6.93
C ALA A 114 -0.92 -1.08 -8.30
N LEU A 115 -0.71 -2.07 -9.18
CA LEU A 115 -1.40 -2.14 -10.48
C LEU A 115 -2.93 -2.20 -10.31
N VAL A 116 -3.43 -3.06 -9.42
CA VAL A 116 -4.86 -3.19 -9.12
C VAL A 116 -5.42 -1.88 -8.56
N ALA A 117 -4.68 -1.21 -7.68
CA ALA A 117 -5.06 0.07 -7.09
C ALA A 117 -5.18 1.17 -8.17
N MET A 118 -4.19 1.28 -9.06
CA MET A 118 -4.23 2.20 -10.20
C MET A 118 -5.37 1.90 -11.17
N ASP A 119 -5.65 0.61 -11.43
CA ASP A 119 -6.79 0.19 -12.24
C ASP A 119 -8.12 0.59 -11.59
N PHE A 120 -8.26 0.43 -10.27
CA PHE A 120 -9.43 0.91 -9.51
C PHE A 120 -9.63 2.41 -9.62
N MET A 121 -8.55 3.20 -9.68
CA MET A 121 -8.65 4.65 -9.91
C MET A 121 -9.25 4.94 -11.28
N GLN A 122 -8.81 4.27 -12.34
CA GLN A 122 -9.36 4.43 -13.69
C GLN A 122 -10.84 4.03 -13.75
N GLN A 123 -11.19 2.90 -13.14
CA GLN A 123 -12.57 2.41 -13.08
C GLN A 123 -13.47 3.38 -12.29
N THR A 124 -12.98 3.98 -11.21
CA THR A 124 -13.70 4.99 -10.42
C THR A 124 -13.98 6.25 -11.23
N VAL A 125 -13.00 6.73 -12.00
CA VAL A 125 -13.20 7.88 -12.91
C VAL A 125 -14.25 7.54 -13.97
N ALA A 126 -14.16 6.35 -14.58
CA ALA A 126 -15.12 5.91 -15.59
C ALA A 126 -16.55 5.77 -15.03
N LEU A 127 -16.68 5.30 -13.79
CA LEU A 127 -17.97 5.09 -13.14
C LEU A 127 -18.62 6.41 -12.68
N THR A 128 -17.83 7.32 -12.10
CA THR A 128 -18.35 8.52 -11.42
C THR A 128 -18.26 9.79 -12.27
N GLY A 129 -17.39 9.82 -13.27
CA GLY A 129 -17.04 11.03 -14.02
C GLY A 129 -16.22 12.06 -13.23
N ILE A 130 -15.94 11.80 -11.94
CA ILE A 130 -15.21 12.72 -11.05
C ILE A 130 -13.72 12.40 -11.16
N LYS A 131 -12.90 13.40 -11.52
CA LYS A 131 -11.44 13.26 -11.58
C LYS A 131 -10.81 13.51 -10.20
N PRO A 132 -9.65 12.88 -9.90
CA PRO A 132 -8.90 13.22 -8.70
C PRO A 132 -8.46 14.69 -8.74
N ILE A 133 -8.48 15.34 -7.57
CA ILE A 133 -7.69 16.55 -7.35
C ILE A 133 -6.21 16.18 -7.24
N ASP A 134 -5.31 17.17 -7.20
CA ASP A 134 -3.88 16.91 -7.03
C ASP A 134 -3.63 16.01 -5.81
N LEU A 135 -3.03 14.85 -6.09
CA LEU A 135 -2.76 13.84 -5.08
C LEU A 135 -1.41 14.12 -4.40
N PRO A 136 -1.27 13.78 -3.12
CA PRO A 136 0.02 13.88 -2.44
C PRO A 136 1.07 12.98 -3.10
N ASN A 137 2.31 13.45 -3.19
CA ASN A 137 3.44 12.64 -3.65
C ASN A 137 4.10 11.82 -2.52
N GLU A 138 3.65 12.02 -1.27
CA GLU A 138 4.20 11.37 -0.09
C GLU A 138 3.06 11.01 0.87
N ILE A 139 3.24 9.92 1.61
CA ILE A 139 2.39 9.55 2.72
C ILE A 139 3.05 9.87 4.07
N GLU A 140 2.32 9.68 5.16
CA GLU A 140 2.82 9.87 6.51
C GLU A 140 4.08 9.01 6.77
N LEU A 141 4.09 7.76 6.29
CA LEU A 141 5.24 6.86 6.42
C LEU A 141 6.46 7.31 5.60
N SER A 142 6.27 7.93 4.43
CA SER A 142 7.35 8.52 3.63
C SER A 142 8.16 9.55 4.42
N ARG A 143 7.56 10.17 5.45
CA ARG A 143 8.21 11.14 6.34
C ARG A 143 8.65 10.53 7.67
N ALA A 144 7.81 9.68 8.26
CA ALA A 144 8.06 9.09 9.57
C ALA A 144 9.27 8.13 9.56
N ILE A 145 9.42 7.31 8.52
CA ILE A 145 10.52 6.34 8.44
C ILE A 145 11.88 7.07 8.34
N PRO A 146 12.11 8.01 7.41
CA PRO A 146 13.37 8.77 7.38
C PRO A 146 13.66 9.50 8.70
N ALA A 147 12.64 10.07 9.34
CA ALA A 147 12.80 10.72 10.64
C ALA A 147 13.27 9.72 11.71
N ALA A 148 12.72 8.51 11.75
CA ALA A 148 13.15 7.46 12.67
C ALA A 148 14.58 6.98 12.37
N LEU A 149 14.92 6.78 11.10
CA LEU A 149 16.27 6.37 10.66
C LEU A 149 17.35 7.40 11.00
N ALA A 150 17.01 8.68 11.04
CA ALA A 150 17.93 9.75 11.45
C ALA A 150 18.29 9.70 12.94
N LEU A 151 17.51 9.01 13.77
CA LEU A 151 17.73 8.90 15.22
C LEU A 151 18.63 7.73 15.63
N VAL A 152 18.98 6.84 14.68
CA VAL A 152 19.81 5.66 14.97
C VAL A 152 21.17 5.71 14.26
N PRO A 153 22.21 5.08 14.86
CA PRO A 153 23.48 4.86 14.20
C PRO A 153 23.34 4.17 12.84
N GLU A 154 24.24 4.47 11.90
CA GLU A 154 24.19 3.97 10.52
C GLU A 154 24.05 2.45 10.42
N HIS A 155 24.79 1.70 11.24
CA HIS A 155 24.77 0.24 11.25
C HIS A 155 23.44 -0.39 11.72
N LEU A 156 22.52 0.40 12.28
CA LEU A 156 21.18 -0.03 12.71
C LEU A 156 20.07 0.41 11.76
N ARG A 157 20.36 1.23 10.76
CA ARG A 157 19.33 1.82 9.88
C ARG A 157 18.54 0.75 9.14
N ASP A 158 19.20 -0.22 8.52
CA ASP A 158 18.54 -1.33 7.85
C ASP A 158 17.63 -2.10 8.82
N ALA A 159 18.12 -2.45 10.02
CA ALA A 159 17.31 -3.15 11.00
C ALA A 159 16.06 -2.35 11.42
N LEU A 160 16.20 -1.02 11.62
CA LEU A 160 15.08 -0.16 11.95
C LEU A 160 14.10 -0.01 10.77
N GLU A 161 14.59 0.12 9.55
CA GLU A 161 13.76 0.18 8.33
C GLU A 161 12.91 -1.09 8.22
N LEU A 162 13.52 -2.27 8.40
CA LEU A 162 12.78 -3.54 8.38
C LEU A 162 11.69 -3.59 9.45
N ILE A 163 11.98 -3.11 10.66
CA ILE A 163 10.98 -3.04 11.74
C ILE A 163 9.83 -2.10 11.36
N CYS A 164 10.14 -0.91 10.84
CA CYS A 164 9.12 0.06 10.42
C CYS A 164 8.22 -0.51 9.32
N VAL A 165 8.80 -1.17 8.31
CA VAL A 165 8.06 -1.78 7.21
C VAL A 165 7.25 -3.00 7.67
N ALA A 166 7.76 -3.80 8.60
CA ALA A 166 7.05 -4.98 9.11
C ALA A 166 5.89 -4.64 10.07
N ILE A 167 5.83 -3.42 10.60
CA ILE A 167 4.70 -2.94 11.45
C ILE A 167 3.58 -2.35 10.59
N ALA A 168 3.93 -1.73 9.46
CA ALA A 168 3.01 -1.02 8.60
C ALA A 168 2.04 -1.98 7.89
#